data_AF-A0A3L7QJN2-F1
#
_entry.id   AF-A0A3L7QJN2-F1
#
_cell.length_a   1.000
_cell.length_b   1.000
_cell.length_c   1.000
_cell.angle_alpha   90.00
_cell.angle_beta   90.00
_cell.angle_gamma   90.00
#
_symmetry.space_group_name_H-M   'P 1'
#
loop_
_entity.id
_entity.type
_entity.pdbx_description
1 polymer ?
#
loop_
_entity_poly.entity_id
_entity_poly.type
_entity_poly.pdbx_seq_one_letter_code
_entity_poly.pdbx_strand_id
1 'polypeptide(L)'
;MHPVASLITECARRISHSELVIDRQSLSRCTLTPWTVWLLMSLVRQVERQRWVTSILVSKLGVDMDGMSVAGALAHPPVPQSGLVPEHTDWEYYFHGRGCCLSNRITGESIDVDFYDGISDWIDDFFFVRFLESLKKPEPIEHRLIHLHPTIETVVLGINQLLDEGLLQKHSDSKVFKPLDDFQDLADDIEVINTELGKDTKRVSVANFLSDWLLTVTVESQGDSRASNPDAGRCISERRQYLESRFAESKSERLALMALCDLVPNSTEYLRHALSKSPSGTTSAALDIVARRSAEDWSEQVYGLMCRTDPSGELPQPYTWTKCAEYLLGRRAHVDDLREQFPRVGRRSLGDAAILALEYFPDLAVELFRRALRSDVPMDRITAAAALAILDQPWSHNLLLALLQETRDHEATAESRAALMAMRHIELHHAVTNWEQNNPHQSETGPYITMTEMSLRNRDSRIQHEMEQLHDRVIRLRSVIPPDSPKPPSARRWWPF
;
A
#
# COMPACT_ATOMS: atom_id res chain seq x y z
N MET A 1 -14.66 -2.71 33.28
CA MET A 1 -13.86 -3.82 32.71
C MET A 1 -14.72 -4.68 31.80
N HIS A 2 -14.50 -4.52 30.50
CA HIS A 2 -15.13 -5.31 29.44
C HIS A 2 -14.81 -6.82 29.59
N PRO A 3 -15.70 -7.77 29.23
CA PRO A 3 -15.43 -9.22 29.36
C PRO A 3 -14.14 -9.68 28.66
N VAL A 4 -13.80 -9.07 27.53
CA VAL A 4 -12.55 -9.32 26.79
C VAL A 4 -11.32 -8.86 27.58
N ALA A 5 -11.38 -7.69 28.23
CA ALA A 5 -10.29 -7.19 29.05
C ALA A 5 -10.02 -8.14 30.22
N SER A 6 -11.08 -8.59 30.91
CA SER A 6 -10.98 -9.59 31.97
C SER A 6 -10.39 -10.92 31.49
N LEU A 7 -10.68 -11.34 30.25
CA LEU A 7 -10.08 -12.54 29.66
C LEU A 7 -8.57 -12.36 29.47
N ILE A 8 -8.13 -11.25 28.89
CA ILE A 8 -6.70 -10.97 28.64
C ILE A 8 -5.93 -10.93 29.97
N THR A 9 -6.43 -10.20 30.97
CA THR A 9 -5.82 -10.15 32.30
C THR A 9 -5.76 -11.52 32.98
N GLU A 10 -6.84 -12.31 32.90
CA GLU A 10 -6.83 -13.66 33.47
C GLU A 10 -5.84 -14.58 32.73
N CYS A 11 -5.67 -14.41 31.41
CA CYS A 11 -4.66 -15.12 30.64
C CYS A 11 -3.26 -14.80 31.17
N ALA A 12 -2.90 -13.51 31.24
CA ALA A 12 -1.61 -13.04 31.74
C ALA A 12 -1.35 -13.53 33.17
N ARG A 13 -2.35 -13.44 34.06
CA ARG A 13 -2.27 -13.92 35.43
C ARG A 13 -1.95 -15.43 35.49
N ARG A 14 -2.66 -16.27 34.74
CA ARG A 14 -2.43 -17.73 34.74
C ARG A 14 -1.08 -18.11 34.14
N ILE A 15 -0.65 -17.40 33.10
CA ILE A 15 0.68 -17.57 32.49
C ILE A 15 1.79 -17.31 33.53
N SER A 16 1.65 -16.23 34.30
CA SER A 16 2.62 -15.84 35.35
C SER A 16 2.70 -16.86 36.49
N HIS A 17 1.57 -17.49 36.85
CA HIS A 17 1.53 -18.49 37.93
C HIS A 17 1.80 -19.93 37.44
N SER A 18 2.04 -20.14 36.14
CA SER A 18 2.17 -21.47 35.52
C SER A 18 0.93 -22.36 35.72
N GLU A 19 -0.24 -21.77 35.92
CA GLU A 19 -1.53 -22.43 36.20
C GLU A 19 -2.38 -22.58 34.93
N LEU A 20 -1.77 -22.87 33.79
CA LEU A 20 -2.49 -23.07 32.53
C LEU A 20 -3.12 -24.46 32.43
N VAL A 21 -3.86 -24.88 33.47
CA VAL A 21 -4.79 -26.01 33.36
C VAL A 21 -6.11 -25.43 32.88
N ILE A 22 -6.43 -25.70 31.62
CA ILE A 22 -7.61 -25.12 30.97
C ILE A 22 -8.82 -26.00 31.24
N ASP A 23 -9.74 -25.49 32.07
CA ASP A 23 -11.09 -26.02 32.13
C ASP A 23 -11.87 -25.54 30.89
N ARG A 24 -12.22 -26.47 29.99
CA ARG A 24 -12.98 -26.18 28.77
C ARG A 24 -14.31 -25.48 29.04
N GLN A 25 -14.91 -25.64 30.23
CA GLN A 25 -16.16 -24.93 30.57
C GLN A 25 -15.94 -23.42 30.75
N SER A 26 -14.75 -23.01 31.18
CA SER A 26 -14.40 -21.59 31.37
C SER A 26 -14.14 -20.84 30.05
N LEU A 27 -13.84 -21.55 28.96
CA LEU A 27 -13.54 -20.99 27.63
C LEU A 27 -14.77 -20.50 26.85
N SER A 28 -15.99 -20.86 27.29
CA SER A 28 -17.27 -20.45 26.65
C SER A 28 -17.57 -18.94 26.72
N ARG A 29 -16.64 -18.13 27.24
CA ARG A 29 -16.86 -16.71 27.55
C ARG A 29 -16.22 -15.73 26.56
N CYS A 30 -15.31 -16.17 25.69
CA CYS A 30 -14.74 -15.29 24.67
C CYS A 30 -15.64 -15.25 23.44
N THR A 31 -16.31 -14.13 23.20
CA THR A 31 -17.06 -13.90 21.95
C THR A 31 -16.15 -13.48 20.79
N LEU A 32 -14.88 -13.16 21.07
CA LEU A 32 -13.93 -12.76 20.03
C LEU A 32 -13.36 -13.96 19.30
N THR A 33 -13.29 -13.80 17.98
CA THR A 33 -12.58 -14.72 17.10
C THR A 33 -11.07 -14.51 17.25
N PRO A 34 -10.24 -15.50 16.86
CA PRO A 34 -8.79 -15.33 16.80
C PRO A 34 -8.37 -14.08 16.02
N TRP A 35 -9.02 -13.80 14.88
CA TRP A 35 -8.72 -12.62 14.06
C TRP A 35 -8.87 -11.30 14.81
N THR A 36 -9.86 -11.17 15.69
CA THR A 36 -10.12 -9.91 16.42
C THR A 36 -9.32 -9.80 17.71
N VAL A 37 -9.14 -10.90 18.46
CA VAL A 37 -8.38 -10.84 19.73
C VAL A 37 -6.90 -10.50 19.51
N TRP A 38 -6.24 -11.13 18.52
CA TRP A 38 -4.83 -10.84 18.21
C TRP A 38 -4.65 -9.42 17.65
N LEU A 39 -5.62 -8.95 16.85
CA LEU A 39 -5.62 -7.58 16.34
C LEU A 39 -5.76 -6.57 17.46
N LEU A 40 -6.72 -6.75 18.36
CA LEU A 40 -6.89 -5.87 19.52
C LEU A 40 -5.61 -5.79 20.36
N MET A 41 -5.00 -6.93 20.67
CA MET A 41 -3.74 -6.96 21.42
C MET A 41 -2.62 -6.21 20.69
N SER A 42 -2.49 -6.39 19.38
CA SER A 42 -1.48 -5.68 18.58
C SER A 42 -1.75 -4.17 18.50
N LEU A 43 -3.01 -3.75 18.42
CA LEU A 43 -3.39 -2.32 18.44
C LEU A 43 -3.07 -1.66 19.79
N VAL A 44 -3.28 -2.35 20.92
CA VAL A 44 -2.87 -1.84 22.23
C VAL A 44 -1.34 -1.67 22.30
N ARG A 45 -0.56 -2.63 21.79
CA ARG A 45 0.89 -2.48 21.67
C ARG A 45 1.30 -1.32 20.76
N GLN A 46 0.54 -1.10 19.67
CA GLN A 46 0.78 0.04 18.78
C GLN A 46 0.62 1.37 19.51
N VAL A 47 -0.38 1.53 20.38
CA VAL A 47 -0.53 2.75 21.20
C VAL A 47 0.72 3.02 22.04
N GLU A 48 1.29 1.99 22.69
CA GLU A 48 2.53 2.15 23.47
C GLU A 48 3.72 2.57 22.60
N ARG A 49 3.81 2.06 21.37
CA ARG A 49 4.82 2.50 20.38
C ARG A 49 4.61 3.97 19.98
N GLN A 50 3.38 4.41 19.77
CA GLN A 50 3.06 5.80 19.42
C GLN A 50 3.34 6.77 20.59
N ARG A 51 3.12 6.33 21.83
CA ARG A 51 3.51 7.04 23.05
C ARG A 51 5.03 7.16 23.18
N TRP A 52 5.76 6.10 22.86
CA TRP A 52 7.22 6.15 22.79
C TRP A 52 7.70 7.16 21.74
N VAL A 53 7.13 7.15 20.52
CA VAL A 53 7.43 8.17 19.48
C VAL A 53 7.21 9.58 20.05
N THR A 54 6.07 9.81 20.69
CA THR A 54 5.73 11.11 21.29
C THR A 54 6.77 11.54 22.32
N SER A 55 7.24 10.61 23.17
CA SER A 55 8.28 10.90 24.15
C SER A 55 9.59 11.35 23.48
N ILE A 56 9.96 10.76 22.35
CA ILE A 56 11.14 11.15 21.55
C ILE A 56 10.93 12.53 20.94
N LEU A 57 9.79 12.78 20.32
CA LEU A 57 9.49 14.06 19.67
C LEU A 57 9.55 15.23 20.65
N VAL A 58 8.92 15.07 21.82
CA VAL A 58 8.91 16.12 22.85
C VAL A 58 10.30 16.28 23.47
N SER A 59 10.94 15.19 23.92
CA SER A 59 12.17 15.29 24.71
C SER A 59 13.44 15.53 23.89
N LYS A 60 13.47 15.10 22.62
CA LYS A 60 14.68 15.16 21.75
C LYS A 60 14.55 16.16 20.60
N LEU A 61 13.34 16.40 20.10
CA LEU A 61 13.10 17.28 18.94
C LEU A 61 12.35 18.57 19.29
N GLY A 62 11.90 18.74 20.54
CA GLY A 62 11.24 19.96 21.01
C GLY A 62 9.89 20.22 20.36
N VAL A 63 9.17 19.15 19.99
CA VAL A 63 7.85 19.26 19.37
C VAL A 63 6.80 19.72 20.40
N ASP A 64 5.99 20.70 20.01
CA ASP A 64 4.75 21.07 20.69
C ASP A 64 3.59 20.23 20.12
N MET A 65 3.09 19.27 20.91
CA MET A 65 2.06 18.32 20.48
C MET A 65 0.72 18.99 20.20
N ASP A 66 0.34 19.97 21.01
CA ASP A 66 -0.92 20.71 20.84
C ASP A 66 -0.84 21.51 19.54
N GLY A 67 0.28 22.24 19.34
CA GLY A 67 0.56 22.95 18.11
C GLY A 67 0.52 22.04 16.87
N MET A 68 1.18 20.88 16.94
CA MET A 68 1.23 19.92 15.82
C MET A 68 -0.14 19.34 15.48
N SER A 69 -0.98 19.04 16.48
CA SER A 69 -2.33 18.50 16.25
C SER A 69 -3.28 19.51 15.58
N VAL A 70 -3.11 20.81 15.87
CA VAL A 70 -3.97 21.89 15.36
C VAL A 70 -3.45 22.44 14.03
N ALA A 71 -2.17 22.80 13.97
CA ALA A 71 -1.58 23.52 12.85
C ALA A 71 -0.84 22.60 11.85
N GLY A 72 -0.67 21.31 12.18
CA GLY A 72 0.01 20.35 11.34
C GLY A 72 1.42 20.80 10.97
N ALA A 73 1.69 20.86 9.66
CA ALA A 73 3.01 21.16 9.12
C ALA A 73 3.53 22.55 9.50
N LEU A 74 2.63 23.48 9.84
CA LEU A 74 2.99 24.82 10.28
C LEU A 74 3.50 24.87 11.74
N ALA A 75 3.34 23.78 12.49
CA ALA A 75 3.88 23.63 13.85
C ALA A 75 5.02 22.61 13.92
N HIS A 76 5.65 22.28 12.78
CA HIS A 76 6.89 21.51 12.79
C HIS A 76 7.97 22.28 13.56
N PRO A 77 8.80 21.60 14.37
CA PRO A 77 9.89 22.25 15.10
C PRO A 77 10.92 22.84 14.13
N PRO A 78 11.73 23.83 14.56
CA PRO A 78 12.73 24.50 13.72
C PRO A 78 13.99 23.63 13.48
N VAL A 79 13.77 22.38 13.08
CA VAL A 79 14.78 21.39 12.71
C VAL A 79 14.54 20.96 11.25
N PRO A 80 15.50 20.31 10.58
CA PRO A 80 15.26 19.75 9.24
C PRO A 80 14.02 18.87 9.20
N GLN A 81 13.36 18.75 8.04
CA GLN A 81 12.16 17.89 7.92
C GLN A 81 12.47 16.41 8.21
N SER A 82 13.69 15.97 7.92
CA SER A 82 14.19 14.64 8.29
C SER A 82 15.61 14.69 8.83
N GLY A 83 15.95 13.72 9.67
CA GLY A 83 17.28 13.58 10.23
C GLY A 83 17.39 12.40 11.21
N LEU A 84 18.56 12.25 11.82
CA LEU A 84 18.76 11.28 12.88
C LEU A 84 18.11 11.77 14.18
N VAL A 85 17.51 10.85 14.94
CA VAL A 85 17.02 11.16 16.29
C VAL A 85 18.22 11.40 17.22
N PRO A 86 18.30 12.55 17.92
CA PRO A 86 19.37 12.82 18.87
C PRO A 86 19.47 11.72 19.95
N GLU A 87 20.69 11.24 20.20
CA GLU A 87 21.00 10.17 21.17
C GLU A 87 20.43 8.77 20.82
N HIS A 88 19.64 8.65 19.76
CA HIS A 88 19.07 7.41 19.25
C HIS A 88 19.36 7.27 17.75
N THR A 89 20.64 7.28 17.37
CA THR A 89 21.10 7.35 15.96
C THR A 89 20.76 6.13 15.10
N ASP A 90 20.23 5.08 15.72
CA ASP A 90 19.64 3.95 15.01
C ASP A 90 18.27 4.29 14.41
N TRP A 91 17.69 5.43 14.81
CA TRP A 91 16.40 5.93 14.34
C TRP A 91 16.56 7.22 13.54
N GLU A 92 15.80 7.33 12.46
CA GLU A 92 15.59 8.54 11.66
C GLU A 92 14.16 9.05 11.86
N TYR A 93 13.99 10.36 11.89
CA TYR A 93 12.68 11.01 11.90
C TYR A 93 12.36 11.60 10.53
N TYR A 94 11.08 11.64 10.17
CA TYR A 94 10.53 12.38 9.04
C TYR A 94 9.22 13.04 9.43
N PHE A 95 9.22 14.37 9.51
CA PHE A 95 8.02 15.16 9.76
C PHE A 95 7.18 15.29 8.49
N HIS A 96 5.89 15.05 8.64
CA HIS A 96 4.89 15.20 7.59
C HIS A 96 3.60 15.77 8.19
N GLY A 97 2.64 16.12 7.33
CA GLY A 97 1.27 16.46 7.69
C GLY A 97 1.10 17.03 9.10
N ARG A 98 0.51 16.24 10.00
CA ARG A 98 0.38 16.53 11.43
C ARG A 98 1.08 15.47 12.29
N GLY A 99 2.12 14.87 11.74
CA GLY A 99 2.69 13.64 12.25
C GLY A 99 4.19 13.54 12.08
N CYS A 100 4.73 12.43 12.52
CA CYS A 100 6.13 12.07 12.33
C CYS A 100 6.27 10.56 12.21
N CYS A 101 7.04 10.15 11.22
CA CYS A 101 7.48 8.77 11.06
C CYS A 101 8.86 8.60 11.72
N LEU A 102 9.01 7.60 12.58
CA LEU A 102 10.31 7.13 13.08
C LEU A 102 10.66 5.80 12.42
N SER A 103 11.82 5.75 11.76
CA SER A 103 12.31 4.57 11.04
C SER A 103 13.64 4.09 11.62
N ASN A 104 13.70 2.83 12.03
CA ASN A 104 14.91 2.20 12.52
C ASN A 104 15.79 1.73 11.35
N ARG A 105 16.99 2.27 11.25
CA ARG A 105 17.93 2.05 10.15
C ARG A 105 18.51 0.62 10.13
N ILE A 106 18.49 -0.06 11.28
CA ILE A 106 19.03 -1.41 11.45
C ILE A 106 17.92 -2.44 11.20
N THR A 107 16.84 -2.35 11.97
CA THR A 107 15.74 -3.33 11.93
C THR A 107 14.81 -3.10 10.74
N GLY A 108 14.75 -1.88 10.20
CA GLY A 108 13.79 -1.48 9.17
C GLY A 108 12.39 -1.18 9.70
N GLU A 109 12.17 -1.32 11.02
CA GLU A 109 10.90 -0.99 11.67
C GLU A 109 10.55 0.48 11.44
N SER A 110 9.28 0.75 11.14
CA SER A 110 8.76 2.09 10.87
C SER A 110 7.49 2.34 11.66
N ILE A 111 7.49 3.34 12.54
CA ILE A 111 6.34 3.75 13.35
C ILE A 111 5.93 5.14 12.89
N ASP A 112 4.77 5.21 12.23
CA ASP A 112 4.22 6.45 11.72
C ASP A 112 3.00 6.89 12.54
N VAL A 113 3.00 8.15 12.97
CA VAL A 113 2.04 8.68 13.95
C VAL A 113 1.54 10.04 13.50
N ASP A 114 0.22 10.17 13.40
CA ASP A 114 -0.45 11.47 13.31
C ASP A 114 -1.02 11.86 14.68
N PHE A 115 -0.97 13.16 14.99
CA PHE A 115 -1.46 13.67 16.27
C PHE A 115 -2.82 14.33 16.12
N TYR A 116 -3.76 13.90 16.96
CA TYR A 116 -5.11 14.47 17.04
C TYR A 116 -5.43 14.75 18.50
N ASP A 117 -6.12 15.86 18.78
CA ASP A 117 -6.48 16.29 20.14
C ASP A 117 -5.28 16.36 21.12
N GLY A 118 -4.11 16.74 20.62
CA GLY A 118 -2.87 16.79 21.42
C GLY A 118 -2.31 15.43 21.86
N ILE A 119 -2.91 14.31 21.43
CA ILE A 119 -2.50 12.96 21.81
C ILE A 119 -2.07 12.11 20.60
N SER A 120 -1.37 11.02 20.89
CA SER A 120 -0.83 10.07 19.92
C SER A 120 -1.49 8.70 19.99
N ASP A 121 -2.59 8.55 20.71
CA ASP A 121 -3.27 7.25 20.87
C ASP A 121 -4.10 6.87 19.63
N TRP A 122 -4.31 7.82 18.71
CA TRP A 122 -5.06 7.61 17.48
C TRP A 122 -4.23 6.86 16.44
N ILE A 123 -4.80 5.80 15.90
CA ILE A 123 -4.18 4.89 14.93
C ILE A 123 -4.83 5.11 13.57
N ASP A 124 -4.00 5.32 12.55
CA ASP A 124 -4.40 5.23 11.16
C ASP A 124 -4.21 3.80 10.66
N ASP A 125 -5.22 3.24 9.98
CA ASP A 125 -5.18 1.87 9.47
C ASP A 125 -4.05 1.64 8.46
N PHE A 126 -3.77 2.64 7.62
CA PHE A 126 -2.68 2.58 6.65
C PHE A 126 -1.32 2.56 7.37
N PHE A 127 -1.10 3.46 8.33
CA PHE A 127 0.17 3.50 9.09
C PHE A 127 0.41 2.23 9.90
N PHE A 128 -0.63 1.69 10.53
CA PHE A 128 -0.51 0.43 11.27
C PHE A 128 -0.13 -0.74 10.36
N VAL A 129 -0.70 -0.84 9.16
CA VAL A 129 -0.32 -1.90 8.23
C VAL A 129 1.08 -1.69 7.66
N ARG A 130 1.48 -0.45 7.36
CA ARG A 130 2.87 -0.13 6.97
C ARG A 130 3.86 -0.50 8.07
N PHE A 131 3.51 -0.32 9.34
CA PHE A 131 4.29 -0.81 10.46
C PHE A 131 4.44 -2.33 10.39
N LEU A 132 3.35 -3.09 10.26
CA LEU A 132 3.42 -4.56 10.16
C LEU A 132 4.29 -5.03 8.98
N GLU A 133 4.18 -4.39 7.82
CA GLU A 133 4.99 -4.67 6.62
C GLU A 133 6.48 -4.34 6.82
N SER A 134 6.80 -3.39 7.70
CA SER A 134 8.19 -2.98 7.97
C SER A 134 8.96 -3.98 8.87
N LEU A 135 8.25 -4.86 9.58
CA LEU A 135 8.85 -5.78 10.55
C LEU A 135 9.63 -6.91 9.87
N LYS A 136 10.97 -6.81 9.88
CA LYS A 136 11.84 -7.92 9.44
C LYS A 136 11.78 -9.15 10.37
N LYS A 137 11.50 -8.93 11.65
CA LYS A 137 11.39 -9.95 12.70
C LYS A 137 10.21 -9.62 13.62
N PRO A 138 8.97 -9.92 13.20
CA PRO A 138 7.80 -9.63 14.03
C PRO A 138 7.87 -10.44 15.33
N GLU A 139 7.44 -9.81 16.43
CA GLU A 139 7.27 -10.45 17.72
C GLU A 139 6.08 -11.43 17.71
N PRO A 140 5.93 -12.33 18.70
CA PRO A 140 4.93 -13.40 18.64
C PRO A 140 3.49 -12.95 18.34
N ILE A 141 3.03 -11.83 18.91
CA ILE A 141 1.69 -11.27 18.63
C ILE A 141 1.59 -10.80 17.18
N GLU A 142 2.50 -9.93 16.73
CA GLU A 142 2.51 -9.39 15.37
C GLU A 142 2.70 -10.51 14.33
N HIS A 143 3.54 -11.51 14.62
CA HIS A 143 3.74 -12.68 13.77
C HIS A 143 2.43 -13.47 13.63
N ARG A 144 1.70 -13.68 14.72
CA ARG A 144 0.41 -14.35 14.67
C ARG A 144 -0.64 -13.52 13.95
N LEU A 145 -0.64 -12.20 14.15
CA LEU A 145 -1.53 -11.28 13.46
C LEU A 145 -1.33 -11.34 11.94
N ILE A 146 -0.08 -11.21 11.46
CA ILE A 146 0.28 -11.27 10.03
C ILE A 146 -0.16 -12.61 9.42
N HIS A 147 -0.03 -13.71 10.17
CA HIS A 147 -0.50 -15.00 9.70
C HIS A 147 -2.03 -15.07 9.54
N LEU A 148 -2.79 -14.47 10.45
CA LEU A 148 -4.26 -14.44 10.39
C LEU A 148 -4.80 -13.40 9.39
N HIS A 149 -4.04 -12.33 9.16
CA HIS A 149 -4.36 -11.21 8.29
C HIS A 149 -3.20 -10.94 7.31
N PRO A 150 -3.05 -11.77 6.27
CA PRO A 150 -1.91 -11.69 5.36
C PRO A 150 -1.96 -10.48 4.42
N THR A 151 -3.02 -9.67 4.46
CA THR A 151 -3.25 -8.52 3.56
C THR A 151 -3.76 -7.30 4.31
N ILE A 152 -3.50 -6.10 3.80
CA ILE A 152 -4.05 -4.85 4.36
C ILE A 152 -5.58 -4.92 4.49
N GLU A 153 -6.26 -5.50 3.50
CA GLU A 153 -7.72 -5.62 3.51
C GLU A 153 -8.25 -6.47 4.65
N THR A 154 -7.55 -7.55 5.02
CA THR A 154 -7.95 -8.41 6.15
C THR A 154 -7.80 -7.69 7.48
N VAL A 155 -6.71 -6.93 7.67
CA VAL A 155 -6.52 -6.08 8.86
C VAL A 155 -7.62 -5.03 8.98
N VAL A 156 -7.91 -4.29 7.90
CA VAL A 156 -8.98 -3.27 7.87
C VAL A 156 -10.34 -3.88 8.18
N LEU A 157 -10.63 -5.08 7.65
CA LEU A 157 -11.87 -5.80 7.98
C LEU A 157 -11.94 -6.18 9.46
N GLY A 158 -10.82 -6.59 10.06
CA GLY A 158 -10.70 -6.83 11.50
C GLY A 158 -10.92 -5.58 12.34
N ILE A 159 -10.37 -4.43 11.93
CA ILE A 159 -10.58 -3.13 12.58
C ILE A 159 -12.07 -2.75 12.54
N ASN A 160 -12.72 -2.89 11.38
CA ASN A 160 -14.16 -2.62 11.26
C ASN A 160 -14.98 -3.55 12.16
N GLN A 161 -14.59 -4.81 12.31
CA GLN A 161 -15.25 -5.72 13.23
C GLN A 161 -15.09 -5.27 14.69
N LEU A 162 -13.88 -4.86 15.10
CA LEU A 162 -13.65 -4.34 16.45
C LEU A 162 -14.40 -3.02 16.72
N LEU A 163 -14.58 -2.17 15.70
CA LEU A 163 -15.43 -0.97 15.76
C LEU A 163 -16.91 -1.35 15.95
N ASP A 164 -17.42 -2.30 15.17
CA ASP A 164 -18.81 -2.79 15.26
C ASP A 164 -19.09 -3.45 16.63
N GLU A 165 -18.09 -4.10 17.21
CA GLU A 165 -18.15 -4.72 18.55
C GLU A 165 -17.96 -3.68 19.68
N GLY A 166 -17.72 -2.41 19.35
CA GLY A 166 -17.56 -1.34 20.33
C GLY A 166 -16.25 -1.43 21.14
N LEU A 167 -15.22 -2.07 20.60
CA LEU A 167 -13.91 -2.23 21.25
C LEU A 167 -12.91 -1.14 20.86
N LEU A 168 -13.21 -0.43 19.77
CA LEU A 168 -12.46 0.73 19.31
C LEU A 168 -13.37 1.96 19.31
N GLN A 169 -12.77 3.12 19.59
CA GLN A 169 -13.38 4.43 19.42
C GLN A 169 -12.91 5.04 18.10
N LYS A 170 -13.84 5.54 17.29
CA LYS A 170 -13.52 6.31 16.07
C LYS A 170 -13.45 7.79 16.38
N HIS A 171 -12.49 8.50 15.79
CA HIS A 171 -12.40 9.95 15.86
C HIS A 171 -13.59 10.61 15.12
N SER A 172 -14.11 11.74 15.61
CA SER A 172 -15.27 12.43 15.03
C SER A 172 -15.01 12.93 13.61
N ASP A 173 -13.83 13.53 13.41
CA ASP A 173 -13.49 14.28 12.19
C ASP A 173 -12.42 13.61 11.33
N SER A 174 -12.07 12.35 11.61
CA SER A 174 -11.01 11.63 10.90
C SER A 174 -11.32 10.13 10.79
N LYS A 175 -10.56 9.42 9.95
CA LYS A 175 -10.68 7.96 9.80
C LYS A 175 -9.95 7.18 10.90
N VAL A 176 -9.14 7.85 11.70
CA VAL A 176 -8.36 7.23 12.78
C VAL A 176 -9.25 6.72 13.91
N PHE A 177 -8.71 5.76 14.66
CA PHE A 177 -9.40 5.09 15.75
C PHE A 177 -8.42 4.77 16.89
N LYS A 178 -8.91 4.45 18.08
CA LYS A 178 -8.08 3.97 19.19
C LYS A 178 -8.79 2.86 19.98
N PRO A 179 -8.06 1.95 20.65
CA PRO A 179 -8.66 1.08 21.66
C PRO A 179 -9.34 1.90 22.76
N LEU A 180 -10.46 1.42 23.30
CA LEU A 180 -11.06 2.04 24.49
C LEU A 180 -10.05 2.07 25.64
N ASP A 181 -10.18 3.07 26.51
CA ASP A 181 -9.21 3.30 27.59
C ASP A 181 -9.06 2.05 28.51
N ASP A 182 -10.16 1.32 28.79
CA ASP A 182 -10.16 0.02 29.50
C ASP A 182 -9.20 -1.03 28.89
N PHE A 183 -8.91 -0.97 27.58
CA PHE A 183 -7.99 -1.89 26.91
C PHE A 183 -6.55 -1.39 26.90
N GLN A 184 -6.33 -0.08 27.01
CA GLN A 184 -4.98 0.48 27.08
C GLN A 184 -4.29 0.09 28.40
N ASP A 185 -5.08 -0.03 29.47
CA ASP A 185 -4.62 -0.55 30.77
C ASP A 185 -4.13 -2.01 30.72
N LEU A 186 -4.33 -2.72 29.60
CA LEU A 186 -3.87 -4.10 29.40
C LEU A 186 -2.47 -4.20 28.80
N ALA A 187 -1.77 -3.09 28.56
CA ALA A 187 -0.46 -3.08 27.91
C ALA A 187 0.54 -4.05 28.60
N ASP A 188 0.63 -4.01 29.93
CA ASP A 188 1.51 -4.88 30.71
C ASP A 188 1.10 -6.36 30.63
N ASP A 189 -0.21 -6.65 30.75
CA ASP A 189 -0.74 -8.01 30.61
C ASP A 189 -0.45 -8.59 29.22
N ILE A 190 -0.59 -7.77 28.18
CA ILE A 190 -0.32 -8.15 26.79
C ILE A 190 1.19 -8.39 26.59
N GLU A 191 2.06 -7.62 27.21
CA GLU A 191 3.52 -7.86 27.15
C GLU A 191 3.90 -9.18 27.84
N VAL A 192 3.29 -9.50 28.98
CA VAL A 192 3.46 -10.81 29.62
C VAL A 192 3.06 -11.93 28.67
N ILE A 193 1.91 -11.81 27.99
CA ILE A 193 1.46 -12.79 27.00
C ILE A 193 2.47 -12.89 25.83
N ASN A 194 2.90 -11.75 25.28
CA ASN A 194 3.85 -11.69 24.16
C ASN A 194 5.17 -12.40 24.48
N THR A 195 5.76 -12.07 25.62
CA THR A 195 7.02 -12.66 26.09
C THR A 195 6.90 -14.18 26.25
N GLU A 196 5.79 -14.66 26.79
CA GLU A 196 5.59 -16.09 27.08
C GLU A 196 5.19 -16.89 25.84
N LEU A 197 4.57 -16.27 24.84
CA LEU A 197 4.35 -16.86 23.50
C LEU A 197 5.65 -17.10 22.72
N GLY A 198 6.71 -16.35 23.07
CA GLY A 198 8.07 -16.59 22.58
C GLY A 198 8.66 -17.92 23.09
N LYS A 199 8.06 -18.53 24.12
CA LYS A 199 8.47 -19.82 24.69
C LYS A 199 7.58 -20.93 24.15
N ASP A 200 8.17 -21.91 23.45
CA ASP A 200 7.42 -22.99 22.79
C ASP A 200 6.51 -23.78 23.75
N THR A 201 6.92 -23.94 25.02
CA THR A 201 6.18 -24.71 26.03
C THR A 201 4.83 -24.10 26.43
N LYS A 202 4.64 -22.78 26.26
CA LYS A 202 3.41 -22.09 26.66
C LYS A 202 2.53 -21.68 25.49
N ARG A 203 3.06 -21.69 24.26
CA ARG A 203 2.35 -21.25 23.06
C ARG A 203 0.97 -21.89 22.87
N VAL A 204 0.89 -23.22 23.02
CA VAL A 204 -0.38 -23.96 22.87
C VAL A 204 -1.39 -23.59 23.97
N SER A 205 -0.91 -23.38 25.19
CA SER A 205 -1.77 -23.05 26.33
C SER A 205 -2.38 -21.65 26.18
N VAL A 206 -1.57 -20.68 25.73
CA VAL A 206 -2.06 -19.33 25.42
C VAL A 206 -3.05 -19.38 24.26
N ALA A 207 -2.73 -20.10 23.18
CA ALA A 207 -3.61 -20.27 22.03
C ALA A 207 -4.98 -20.83 22.44
N ASN A 208 -5.01 -21.92 23.21
CA ASN A 208 -6.23 -22.52 23.73
C ASN A 208 -7.01 -21.54 24.62
N PHE A 209 -6.33 -20.78 25.47
CA PHE A 209 -6.98 -19.79 26.34
C PHE A 209 -7.66 -18.67 25.55
N LEU A 210 -7.00 -18.20 24.48
CA LEU A 210 -7.53 -17.19 23.56
C LEU A 210 -8.46 -17.78 22.48
N SER A 211 -8.83 -19.06 22.59
CA SER A 211 -9.66 -19.78 21.61
C SER A 211 -9.09 -19.78 20.18
N ASP A 212 -7.77 -19.65 20.04
CA ASP A 212 -7.05 -19.80 18.78
C ASP A 212 -6.71 -21.26 18.49
N TRP A 213 -7.76 -22.01 18.15
CA TRP A 213 -7.67 -23.42 17.80
C TRP A 213 -6.80 -23.69 16.56
N LEU A 214 -6.61 -22.68 15.70
CA LEU A 214 -5.76 -22.77 14.52
C LEU A 214 -4.28 -22.82 14.89
N LEU A 215 -3.87 -22.01 15.87
CA LEU A 215 -2.51 -22.05 16.39
C LEU A 215 -2.24 -23.37 17.13
N THR A 216 -3.21 -23.85 17.92
CA THR A 216 -3.13 -25.14 18.61
C THR A 216 -2.85 -26.28 17.63
N VAL A 217 -3.63 -26.41 16.55
CA VAL A 217 -3.45 -27.46 15.54
C VAL A 217 -2.09 -27.34 14.86
N THR A 218 -1.65 -26.12 14.54
CA THR A 218 -0.37 -25.90 13.85
C THR A 218 0.81 -26.41 14.70
N VAL A 219 0.81 -26.14 16.00
CA VAL A 219 1.87 -26.59 16.91
C VAL A 219 1.81 -28.10 17.17
N GLU A 220 0.61 -28.67 17.31
CA GLU A 220 0.43 -30.11 17.55
C GLU A 220 0.75 -30.97 16.30
N SER A 221 0.55 -30.42 15.10
CA SER A 221 0.74 -31.13 13.82
C SER A 221 2.20 -31.39 13.41
N GLN A 222 3.17 -31.01 14.24
CA GLN A 222 4.55 -31.49 14.10
C GLN A 222 4.70 -32.98 14.49
N GLY A 223 3.63 -33.63 14.99
CA GLY A 223 3.47 -35.08 15.06
C GLY A 223 2.45 -35.63 14.05
N ASP A 224 2.62 -36.88 13.63
CA ASP A 224 2.00 -37.58 12.47
C ASP A 224 0.46 -37.75 12.44
N SER A 225 -0.31 -36.98 13.23
CA SER A 225 -1.78 -37.08 13.32
C SER A 225 -2.45 -35.76 12.94
N ARG A 226 -2.59 -35.51 11.64
CA ARG A 226 -3.35 -34.38 11.05
C ARG A 226 -4.88 -34.45 11.23
N ALA A 227 -5.42 -35.38 12.01
CA ALA A 227 -6.85 -35.64 12.03
C ALA A 227 -7.63 -34.71 12.99
N SER A 228 -8.18 -33.63 12.42
CA SER A 228 -9.46 -33.01 12.78
C SER A 228 -9.64 -32.57 14.24
N ASN A 229 -9.03 -31.45 14.64
CA ASN A 229 -9.55 -30.69 15.78
C ASN A 229 -10.90 -30.07 15.35
N PRO A 230 -12.05 -30.50 15.90
CA PRO A 230 -13.36 -30.01 15.50
C PRO A 230 -13.56 -28.52 15.79
N ASP A 231 -12.85 -27.98 16.78
CA ASP A 231 -12.95 -26.56 17.15
C ASP A 231 -12.22 -25.66 16.16
N ALA A 232 -11.10 -26.13 15.58
CA ALA A 232 -10.44 -25.44 14.47
C ALA A 232 -11.33 -25.42 13.22
N GLY A 233 -11.97 -26.55 12.88
CA GLY A 233 -12.92 -26.63 11.77
C GLY A 233 -14.13 -25.72 11.95
N ARG A 234 -14.66 -25.65 13.18
CA ARG A 234 -15.76 -24.75 13.55
C ARG A 234 -15.34 -23.28 13.42
N CYS A 235 -14.18 -22.90 13.95
CA CYS A 235 -13.64 -21.55 13.87
C CYS A 235 -13.49 -21.07 12.41
N ILE A 236 -12.98 -21.92 11.51
CA ILE A 236 -12.91 -21.62 10.08
C ILE A 236 -14.31 -21.48 9.47
N SER A 237 -15.23 -22.37 9.83
CA SER A 237 -16.60 -22.35 9.29
C SER A 237 -17.36 -21.08 9.71
N GLU A 238 -17.26 -20.68 10.98
CA GLU A 238 -17.84 -19.45 11.51
C GLU A 238 -17.21 -18.21 10.86
N ARG A 239 -15.87 -18.19 10.72
CA ARG A 239 -15.19 -17.10 10.01
C ARG A 239 -15.63 -17.02 8.56
N ARG A 240 -15.74 -18.16 7.86
CA ARG A 240 -16.22 -18.23 6.48
C ARG A 240 -17.63 -17.67 6.38
N GLN A 241 -18.55 -18.09 7.25
CA GLN A 241 -19.94 -17.61 7.26
C GLN A 241 -20.01 -16.09 7.48
N TYR A 242 -19.21 -15.57 8.42
CA TYR A 242 -19.10 -14.12 8.65
C TYR A 242 -18.59 -13.38 7.39
N LEU A 243 -17.57 -13.92 6.73
CA LEU A 243 -17.03 -13.28 5.53
C LEU A 243 -18.01 -13.36 4.35
N GLU A 244 -18.76 -14.45 4.22
CA GLU A 244 -19.83 -14.60 3.21
C GLU A 244 -20.95 -13.58 3.41
N SER A 245 -21.37 -13.33 4.66
CA SER A 245 -22.37 -12.29 4.92
C SER A 245 -21.84 -10.89 4.57
N ARG A 246 -20.58 -10.59 4.92
CA ARG A 246 -19.94 -9.32 4.54
C ARG A 246 -19.70 -9.19 3.04
N PHE A 247 -19.47 -10.29 2.33
CA PHE A 247 -19.34 -10.28 0.88
C PHE A 247 -20.68 -9.96 0.19
N ALA A 248 -21.80 -10.35 0.79
CA ALA A 248 -23.13 -9.95 0.33
C ALA A 248 -23.43 -8.45 0.58
N GLU A 249 -22.70 -7.79 1.49
CA GLU A 249 -22.83 -6.37 1.81
C GLU A 249 -21.96 -5.49 0.87
N SER A 250 -22.59 -4.65 0.05
CA SER A 250 -21.89 -3.83 -0.95
C SER A 250 -20.74 -2.96 -0.40
N LYS A 251 -20.82 -2.51 0.86
CA LYS A 251 -19.78 -1.64 1.48
C LYS A 251 -18.50 -2.39 1.85
N SER A 252 -18.61 -3.69 2.12
CA SER A 252 -17.49 -4.52 2.60
C SER A 252 -17.08 -5.61 1.62
N GLU A 253 -17.74 -5.67 0.46
CA GLU A 253 -17.55 -6.73 -0.54
C GLU A 253 -16.08 -6.92 -0.93
N ARG A 254 -15.34 -5.84 -1.22
CA ARG A 254 -13.91 -5.91 -1.58
C ARG A 254 -13.09 -6.56 -0.47
N LEU A 255 -13.25 -6.10 0.77
CA LEU A 255 -12.47 -6.58 1.91
C LEU A 255 -12.81 -8.05 2.22
N ALA A 256 -14.09 -8.39 2.16
CA ALA A 256 -14.58 -9.73 2.37
C ALA A 256 -14.09 -10.71 1.30
N LEU A 257 -14.02 -10.30 0.03
CA LEU A 257 -13.47 -11.12 -1.05
C LEU A 257 -12.01 -11.50 -0.78
N MET A 258 -11.17 -10.52 -0.44
CA MET A 258 -9.75 -10.75 -0.11
C MET A 258 -9.64 -11.74 1.05
N ALA A 259 -10.38 -11.49 2.14
CA ALA A 259 -10.39 -12.36 3.32
C ALA A 259 -10.89 -13.79 3.02
N LEU A 260 -11.90 -13.96 2.16
CA LEU A 260 -12.40 -15.27 1.73
C LEU A 260 -11.34 -16.03 0.94
N CYS A 261 -10.63 -15.35 0.03
CA CYS A 261 -9.58 -15.95 -0.76
C CYS A 261 -8.33 -16.28 0.06
N ASP A 262 -8.06 -15.56 1.14
CA ASP A 262 -6.99 -15.90 2.10
C ASP A 262 -7.38 -17.11 2.97
N LEU A 263 -8.64 -17.16 3.44
CA LEU A 263 -9.14 -18.25 4.27
C LEU A 263 -9.36 -19.56 3.50
N VAL A 264 -9.86 -19.48 2.27
CA VAL A 264 -10.19 -20.64 1.41
C VAL A 264 -9.58 -20.43 0.02
N PRO A 265 -8.25 -20.61 -0.14
CA PRO A 265 -7.55 -20.29 -1.39
C PRO A 265 -8.12 -20.99 -2.62
N ASN A 266 -8.63 -22.21 -2.50
CA ASN A 266 -9.15 -22.95 -3.65
C ASN A 266 -10.60 -22.57 -4.02
N SER A 267 -11.24 -21.64 -3.29
CA SER A 267 -12.59 -21.18 -3.66
C SER A 267 -12.52 -20.25 -4.86
N THR A 268 -13.12 -20.68 -5.96
CA THR A 268 -13.17 -19.94 -7.23
C THR A 268 -14.54 -19.29 -7.47
N GLU A 269 -15.57 -19.64 -6.68
CA GLU A 269 -16.93 -19.14 -6.84
C GLU A 269 -17.02 -17.62 -6.61
N TYR A 270 -16.35 -17.12 -5.56
CA TYR A 270 -16.34 -15.70 -5.21
C TYR A 270 -15.61 -14.85 -6.23
N LEU A 271 -14.48 -15.36 -6.76
CA LEU A 271 -13.73 -14.68 -7.83
C LEU A 271 -14.53 -14.62 -9.13
N ARG A 272 -15.18 -15.72 -9.53
CA ARG A 272 -16.06 -15.71 -10.71
C ARG A 272 -17.22 -14.73 -10.53
N HIS A 273 -17.84 -14.72 -9.34
CA HIS A 273 -18.91 -13.78 -9.03
C HIS A 273 -18.42 -12.33 -9.13
N ALA A 274 -17.29 -12.00 -8.49
CA ALA A 274 -16.69 -10.67 -8.53
C ALA A 274 -16.36 -10.24 -9.96
N LEU A 275 -15.65 -11.07 -10.74
CA LEU A 275 -15.28 -10.77 -12.14
C LEU A 275 -16.48 -10.68 -13.09
N SER A 276 -17.65 -11.21 -12.71
CA SER A 276 -18.89 -11.08 -13.50
C SER A 276 -19.59 -9.72 -13.32
N LYS A 277 -19.25 -8.95 -12.29
CA LYS A 277 -19.87 -7.65 -11.99
C LYS A 277 -19.35 -6.53 -12.90
N SER A 278 -19.97 -5.36 -12.73
CA SER A 278 -19.48 -4.09 -13.28
C SER A 278 -18.15 -3.67 -12.64
N PRO A 279 -17.31 -2.90 -13.35
CA PRO A 279 -16.03 -2.41 -12.83
C PRO A 279 -16.20 -1.67 -11.49
N SER A 280 -15.44 -2.09 -10.48
CA SER A 280 -15.50 -1.61 -9.11
C SER A 280 -14.19 -1.95 -8.37
N GLY A 281 -14.05 -1.45 -7.12
CA GLY A 281 -12.94 -1.88 -6.26
C GLY A 281 -12.90 -3.39 -6.01
N THR A 282 -14.05 -4.07 -6.02
CA THR A 282 -14.14 -5.52 -5.87
C THR A 282 -13.61 -6.25 -7.10
N THR A 283 -13.95 -5.80 -8.31
CA THR A 283 -13.40 -6.41 -9.54
C THR A 283 -11.89 -6.23 -9.63
N SER A 284 -11.37 -5.07 -9.20
CA SER A 284 -9.92 -4.84 -9.14
C SER A 284 -9.23 -5.80 -8.16
N ALA A 285 -9.77 -5.98 -6.95
CA ALA A 285 -9.23 -6.97 -6.01
C ALA A 285 -9.29 -8.40 -6.56
N ALA A 286 -10.38 -8.76 -7.26
CA ALA A 286 -10.48 -10.06 -7.92
C ALA A 286 -9.39 -10.24 -8.99
N LEU A 287 -9.11 -9.21 -9.80
CA LEU A 287 -8.02 -9.21 -10.78
C LEU A 287 -6.65 -9.41 -10.13
N ASP A 288 -6.37 -8.71 -9.03
CA ASP A 288 -5.11 -8.86 -8.30
C ASP A 288 -4.94 -10.25 -7.70
N ILE A 289 -6.03 -10.90 -7.26
CA ILE A 289 -6.00 -12.28 -6.78
C ILE A 289 -5.72 -13.26 -7.94
N VAL A 290 -6.43 -13.16 -9.07
CA VAL A 290 -6.22 -14.10 -10.19
C VAL A 290 -4.88 -13.90 -10.88
N ALA A 291 -4.35 -12.68 -10.92
CA ALA A 291 -3.00 -12.40 -11.43
C ALA A 291 -1.91 -13.11 -10.62
N ARG A 292 -2.07 -13.20 -9.29
CA ARG A 292 -1.16 -13.93 -8.39
C ARG A 292 -1.30 -15.46 -8.50
N ARG A 293 -2.44 -15.97 -8.97
CA ARG A 293 -2.72 -17.41 -9.14
C ARG A 293 -2.32 -17.90 -10.54
N SER A 294 -1.02 -18.05 -10.76
CA SER A 294 -0.47 -18.45 -12.08
C SER A 294 -0.94 -19.82 -12.59
N ALA A 295 -1.35 -20.73 -11.69
CA ALA A 295 -1.71 -22.11 -12.04
C ALA A 295 -3.07 -22.28 -12.73
N GLU A 296 -4.00 -21.34 -12.55
CA GLU A 296 -5.36 -21.42 -13.10
C GLU A 296 -5.51 -20.51 -14.32
N ASP A 297 -6.34 -20.90 -15.28
CA ASP A 297 -6.68 -20.06 -16.43
C ASP A 297 -7.97 -19.29 -16.21
N TRP A 298 -7.85 -17.96 -16.13
CA TRP A 298 -8.96 -17.03 -15.96
C TRP A 298 -9.16 -16.14 -17.19
N SER A 299 -8.52 -16.47 -18.32
CA SER A 299 -8.49 -15.61 -19.51
C SER A 299 -9.90 -15.24 -20.01
N GLU A 300 -10.84 -16.18 -20.02
CA GLU A 300 -12.22 -15.91 -20.46
C GLU A 300 -12.99 -14.99 -19.50
N GLN A 301 -12.82 -15.17 -18.19
CA GLN A 301 -13.50 -14.32 -17.19
C GLN A 301 -12.91 -12.90 -17.20
N VAL A 302 -11.58 -12.78 -17.33
CA VAL A 302 -10.88 -11.49 -17.41
C VAL A 302 -11.21 -10.78 -18.73
N TYR A 303 -11.25 -11.50 -19.86
CA TYR A 303 -11.67 -10.96 -21.14
C TYR A 303 -13.12 -10.49 -21.09
N GLY A 304 -14.03 -11.27 -20.50
CA GLY A 304 -15.41 -10.87 -20.29
C GLY A 304 -15.53 -9.56 -19.50
N LEU A 305 -14.72 -9.39 -18.43
CA LEU A 305 -14.64 -8.13 -17.68
C LEU A 305 -14.11 -6.97 -18.53
N MET A 306 -13.03 -7.19 -19.29
CA MET A 306 -12.44 -6.21 -20.19
C MET A 306 -13.44 -5.69 -21.24
N CYS A 307 -14.25 -6.58 -21.84
CA CYS A 307 -15.28 -6.18 -22.80
C CYS A 307 -16.36 -5.27 -22.19
N ARG A 308 -16.47 -5.20 -20.86
CA ARG A 308 -17.40 -4.33 -20.13
C ARG A 308 -16.73 -3.08 -19.54
N THR A 309 -15.43 -2.87 -19.77
CA THR A 309 -14.70 -1.67 -19.37
C THR A 309 -14.43 -0.79 -20.57
N ASP A 310 -14.68 0.52 -20.45
CA ASP A 310 -14.25 1.49 -21.44
C ASP A 310 -12.82 1.99 -21.12
N PRO A 311 -11.81 1.73 -21.98
CA PRO A 311 -10.44 2.20 -21.78
C PRO A 311 -10.33 3.74 -21.84
N SER A 312 -11.37 4.43 -22.31
CA SER A 312 -11.50 5.89 -22.32
C SER A 312 -12.53 6.45 -21.34
N GLY A 313 -13.18 5.59 -20.56
CA GLY A 313 -14.28 5.97 -19.67
C GLY A 313 -13.81 6.67 -18.40
N GLU A 314 -14.77 6.92 -17.50
CA GLU A 314 -14.48 7.44 -16.17
C GLU A 314 -13.88 6.37 -15.24
N LEU A 315 -13.23 6.82 -14.15
CA LEU A 315 -12.73 5.91 -13.12
C LEU A 315 -13.89 5.06 -12.56
N PRO A 316 -13.66 3.75 -12.30
CA PRO A 316 -12.39 3.04 -12.35
C PRO A 316 -12.07 2.36 -13.70
N GLN A 317 -12.85 2.59 -14.76
CA GLN A 317 -12.83 1.75 -15.97
C GLN A 317 -11.46 1.68 -16.68
N PRO A 318 -10.72 2.77 -16.93
CA PRO A 318 -9.41 2.70 -17.60
C PRO A 318 -8.39 1.85 -16.82
N TYR A 319 -8.38 1.98 -15.49
CA TYR A 319 -7.50 1.19 -14.63
C TYR A 319 -7.85 -0.30 -14.68
N THR A 320 -9.15 -0.64 -14.57
CA THR A 320 -9.60 -2.04 -14.68
C THR A 320 -9.27 -2.61 -16.05
N TRP A 321 -9.48 -1.86 -17.13
CA TRP A 321 -9.12 -2.27 -18.49
C TRP A 321 -7.63 -2.58 -18.61
N THR A 322 -6.77 -1.69 -18.11
CA THR A 322 -5.31 -1.84 -18.17
C THR A 322 -4.85 -3.09 -17.43
N LYS A 323 -5.44 -3.39 -16.27
CA LYS A 323 -5.16 -4.62 -15.51
C LYS A 323 -5.64 -5.88 -16.22
N CYS A 324 -6.79 -5.84 -16.87
CA CYS A 324 -7.23 -6.94 -17.75
C CYS A 324 -6.25 -7.14 -18.91
N ALA A 325 -5.84 -6.07 -19.58
CA ALA A 325 -4.92 -6.11 -20.72
C ALA A 325 -3.56 -6.70 -20.31
N GLU A 326 -3.00 -6.24 -19.19
CA GLU A 326 -1.76 -6.78 -18.62
C GLU A 326 -1.84 -8.30 -18.36
N TYR A 327 -2.92 -8.75 -17.73
CA TYR A 327 -3.15 -10.17 -17.46
C TYR A 327 -3.25 -11.01 -18.75
N LEU A 328 -4.06 -10.56 -19.71
CA LEU A 328 -4.34 -11.28 -20.95
C LEU A 328 -3.11 -11.33 -21.88
N LEU A 329 -2.40 -10.22 -22.05
CA LEU A 329 -1.17 -10.16 -22.87
C LEU A 329 -0.06 -11.03 -22.28
N GLY A 330 0.13 -11.01 -20.96
CA GLY A 330 1.08 -11.89 -20.28
C GLY A 330 0.82 -13.38 -20.51
N ARG A 331 -0.44 -13.74 -20.82
CA ARG A 331 -0.87 -15.11 -21.17
C ARG A 331 -1.04 -15.35 -22.66
N ARG A 332 -0.82 -14.34 -23.50
CA ARG A 332 -1.05 -14.38 -24.95
C ARG A 332 -2.48 -14.79 -25.33
N ALA A 333 -3.46 -14.39 -24.50
CA ALA A 333 -4.88 -14.58 -24.76
C ALA A 333 -5.49 -13.32 -25.37
N HIS A 334 -6.39 -13.45 -26.35
CA HIS A 334 -7.15 -12.34 -26.95
C HIS A 334 -6.28 -11.16 -27.44
N VAL A 335 -5.08 -11.46 -27.97
CA VAL A 335 -4.06 -10.45 -28.33
C VAL A 335 -4.56 -9.51 -29.43
N ASP A 336 -5.24 -10.03 -30.46
CA ASP A 336 -5.71 -9.23 -31.59
C ASP A 336 -6.81 -8.25 -31.15
N ASP A 337 -7.79 -8.71 -30.35
CA ASP A 337 -8.86 -7.87 -29.80
C ASP A 337 -8.31 -6.76 -28.91
N LEU A 338 -7.27 -7.06 -28.13
CA LEU A 338 -6.59 -6.08 -27.29
C LEU A 338 -5.89 -5.03 -28.14
N ARG A 339 -5.14 -5.46 -29.17
CA ARG A 339 -4.43 -4.56 -30.08
C ARG A 339 -5.36 -3.53 -30.72
N GLU A 340 -6.58 -3.93 -31.12
CA GLU A 340 -7.58 -3.03 -31.69
C GLU A 340 -8.08 -1.97 -30.69
N GLN A 341 -7.99 -2.22 -29.39
CA GLN A 341 -8.45 -1.30 -28.35
C GLN A 341 -7.38 -0.29 -27.89
N PHE A 342 -6.09 -0.58 -28.03
CA PHE A 342 -5.01 0.34 -27.62
C PHE A 342 -5.14 1.77 -28.15
N PRO A 343 -5.50 2.01 -29.43
CA PRO A 343 -5.72 3.37 -29.92
C PRO A 343 -6.80 4.15 -29.16
N ARG A 344 -7.78 3.45 -28.58
CA ARG A 344 -8.92 4.03 -27.85
C ARG A 344 -8.60 4.38 -26.40
N VAL A 345 -7.47 3.96 -25.85
CA VAL A 345 -7.11 4.24 -24.44
C VAL A 345 -7.15 5.74 -24.19
N GLY A 346 -7.95 6.16 -23.22
CA GLY A 346 -8.11 7.55 -22.82
C GLY A 346 -7.23 7.90 -21.63
N ARG A 347 -7.52 9.05 -21.02
CA ARG A 347 -6.79 9.60 -19.87
C ARG A 347 -6.78 8.64 -18.67
N ARG A 348 -5.82 8.81 -17.75
CA ARG A 348 -5.66 8.07 -16.47
C ARG A 348 -5.14 6.63 -16.60
N SER A 349 -4.71 6.21 -17.78
CA SER A 349 -4.01 4.93 -18.02
C SER A 349 -3.10 4.97 -19.26
N LEU A 350 -2.81 6.16 -19.81
CA LEU A 350 -2.00 6.29 -21.02
C LEU A 350 -0.54 5.89 -20.77
N GLY A 351 0.00 6.25 -19.60
CA GLY A 351 1.38 5.88 -19.23
C GLY A 351 1.58 4.37 -19.22
N ASP A 352 0.74 3.66 -18.47
CA ASP A 352 0.77 2.19 -18.38
C ASP A 352 0.50 1.52 -19.74
N ALA A 353 -0.50 2.02 -20.49
CA ALA A 353 -0.80 1.51 -21.82
C ALA A 353 0.35 1.72 -22.82
N ALA A 354 1.11 2.83 -22.72
CA ALA A 354 2.28 3.04 -23.56
C ALA A 354 3.40 2.03 -23.28
N ILE A 355 3.61 1.68 -22.01
CA ILE A 355 4.58 0.65 -21.60
C ILE A 355 4.13 -0.74 -22.07
N LEU A 356 2.86 -1.08 -21.88
CA LEU A 356 2.28 -2.34 -22.39
C LEU A 356 2.37 -2.43 -23.92
N ALA A 357 2.08 -1.34 -24.63
CA ALA A 357 2.24 -1.29 -26.07
C ALA A 357 3.70 -1.46 -26.47
N LEU A 358 4.67 -0.86 -25.77
CA LEU A 358 6.08 -1.11 -26.08
C LEU A 358 6.47 -2.58 -25.93
N GLU A 359 5.90 -3.27 -24.94
CA GLU A 359 6.15 -4.68 -24.66
C GLU A 359 5.54 -5.62 -25.71
N TYR A 360 4.29 -5.38 -26.14
CA TYR A 360 3.54 -6.32 -27.00
C TYR A 360 3.24 -5.80 -28.41
N PHE A 361 3.13 -4.48 -28.59
CA PHE A 361 2.75 -3.81 -29.84
C PHE A 361 3.65 -2.60 -30.16
N PRO A 362 4.96 -2.79 -30.41
CA PRO A 362 5.92 -1.70 -30.48
C PRO A 362 5.58 -0.61 -31.50
N ASP A 363 4.82 -0.94 -32.54
CA ASP A 363 4.33 -0.02 -33.55
C ASP A 363 3.29 0.99 -33.04
N LEU A 364 2.56 0.66 -31.96
CA LEU A 364 1.59 1.56 -31.33
C LEU A 364 2.22 2.42 -30.20
N ALA A 365 3.38 2.01 -29.68
CA ALA A 365 3.96 2.56 -28.46
C ALA A 365 4.28 4.06 -28.54
N VAL A 366 4.91 4.50 -29.65
CA VAL A 366 5.39 5.89 -29.79
C VAL A 366 4.23 6.88 -29.70
N GLU A 367 3.11 6.59 -30.34
CA GLU A 367 1.95 7.48 -30.32
C GLU A 367 1.30 7.52 -28.93
N LEU A 368 1.25 6.39 -28.23
CA LEU A 368 0.75 6.35 -26.85
C LEU A 368 1.65 7.14 -25.90
N PHE A 369 2.98 7.03 -26.00
CA PHE A 369 3.90 7.87 -25.22
C PHE A 369 3.71 9.36 -25.51
N ARG A 370 3.54 9.75 -26.78
CA ARG A 370 3.25 11.16 -27.14
C ARG A 370 1.98 11.66 -26.48
N ARG A 371 0.92 10.86 -26.50
CA ARG A 371 -0.37 11.20 -25.89
C ARG A 371 -0.25 11.27 -24.36
N ALA A 372 0.45 10.32 -23.74
CA ALA A 372 0.68 10.28 -22.29
C ALA A 372 1.44 11.51 -21.79
N LEU A 373 2.53 11.89 -22.47
CA LEU A 373 3.32 13.08 -22.15
C LEU A 373 2.53 14.40 -22.27
N ARG A 374 1.47 14.43 -23.09
CA ARG A 374 0.56 15.58 -23.27
C ARG A 374 -0.73 15.47 -22.47
N SER A 375 -0.87 14.44 -21.63
CA SER A 375 -2.05 14.24 -20.80
C SER A 375 -2.16 15.38 -19.79
N ASP A 376 -3.39 15.83 -19.54
CA ASP A 376 -3.70 16.74 -18.44
C ASP A 376 -3.71 16.03 -17.08
N VAL A 377 -3.63 14.69 -17.07
CA VAL A 377 -3.47 13.88 -15.88
C VAL A 377 -1.98 13.75 -15.55
N PRO A 378 -1.49 14.30 -14.42
CA PRO A 378 -0.07 14.27 -14.08
C PRO A 378 0.52 12.86 -14.02
N MET A 379 -0.27 11.88 -13.52
CA MET A 379 0.20 10.49 -13.41
C MET A 379 0.58 9.88 -14.76
N ASP A 380 -0.20 10.13 -15.83
CA ASP A 380 0.14 9.65 -17.18
C ASP A 380 1.48 10.23 -17.65
N ARG A 381 1.76 11.51 -17.35
CA ARG A 381 3.02 12.17 -17.68
C ARG A 381 4.18 11.62 -16.86
N ILE A 382 3.99 11.42 -15.56
CA ILE A 382 4.99 10.89 -14.63
C ILE A 382 5.43 9.49 -15.09
N THR A 383 4.48 8.56 -15.25
CA THR A 383 4.75 7.18 -15.67
C THR A 383 5.42 7.13 -17.04
N ALA A 384 4.93 7.91 -18.02
CA ALA A 384 5.53 7.96 -19.36
C ALA A 384 6.95 8.53 -19.35
N ALA A 385 7.18 9.64 -18.65
CA ALA A 385 8.48 10.30 -18.59
C ALA A 385 9.51 9.44 -17.85
N ALA A 386 9.12 8.81 -16.73
CA ALA A 386 9.95 7.87 -15.98
C ALA A 386 10.33 6.65 -16.83
N ALA A 387 9.38 6.04 -17.55
CA ALA A 387 9.68 4.93 -18.45
C ALA A 387 10.68 5.33 -19.56
N LEU A 388 10.48 6.48 -20.19
CA LEU A 388 11.39 7.00 -21.22
C LEU A 388 12.79 7.31 -20.68
N ALA A 389 12.89 7.74 -19.42
CA ALA A 389 14.15 7.91 -18.68
C ALA A 389 14.89 6.60 -18.45
N ILE A 390 14.19 5.53 -18.07
CA ILE A 390 14.79 4.20 -17.85
C ILE A 390 15.27 3.59 -19.19
N LEU A 391 14.49 3.74 -20.26
CA LEU A 391 14.85 3.23 -21.58
C LEU A 391 16.13 3.90 -22.10
N ASP A 392 16.26 5.22 -21.89
CA ASP A 392 17.46 6.00 -22.23
C ASP A 392 17.97 5.70 -23.64
N GLN A 393 17.09 5.88 -24.64
CA GLN A 393 17.35 5.65 -26.06
C GLN A 393 17.20 6.96 -26.84
N PRO A 394 17.86 7.12 -28.01
CA PRO A 394 17.72 8.34 -28.81
C PRO A 394 16.27 8.72 -29.13
N TRP A 395 15.41 7.73 -29.38
CA TRP A 395 13.99 7.98 -29.66
C TRP A 395 13.23 8.44 -28.41
N SER A 396 13.59 7.97 -27.21
CA SER A 396 12.97 8.40 -25.96
C SER A 396 13.38 9.83 -25.60
N HIS A 397 14.65 10.18 -25.82
CA HIS A 397 15.16 11.55 -25.71
C HIS A 397 14.39 12.51 -26.61
N ASN A 398 14.20 12.14 -27.88
CA ASN A 398 13.49 12.95 -28.86
C ASN A 398 12.03 13.22 -28.47
N LEU A 399 11.33 12.25 -27.86
CA LEU A 399 9.95 12.44 -27.41
C LEU A 399 9.85 13.44 -26.25
N LEU A 400 10.74 13.34 -25.26
CA LEU A 400 10.78 14.27 -24.13
C LEU A 400 11.16 15.68 -24.58
N LEU A 401 12.19 15.81 -25.43
CA LEU A 401 12.62 17.09 -25.97
C LEU A 401 11.56 17.75 -26.87
N ALA A 402 10.80 16.96 -27.65
CA ALA A 402 9.72 17.48 -28.48
C ALA A 402 8.66 18.21 -27.64
N LEU A 403 8.31 17.69 -26.45
CA LEU A 403 7.35 18.36 -25.57
C LEU A 403 7.86 19.73 -25.11
N LEU A 404 9.14 19.84 -24.73
CA LEU A 404 9.76 21.11 -24.34
C LEU A 404 9.77 22.13 -25.50
N GLN A 405 9.87 21.67 -26.74
CA GLN A 405 9.83 22.54 -27.93
C GLN A 405 8.42 23.03 -28.24
N GLU A 406 7.39 22.27 -27.88
CA GLU A 406 5.99 22.55 -28.22
C GLU A 406 5.29 23.52 -27.26
N THR A 407 5.70 23.55 -25.99
CA THR A 407 5.03 24.35 -24.96
C THR A 407 6.02 25.08 -24.04
N ARG A 408 5.55 26.20 -23.50
CA ARG A 408 6.23 27.01 -22.46
C ARG A 408 5.61 26.82 -21.08
N ASP A 409 4.60 25.96 -20.97
CA ASP A 409 3.91 25.69 -19.73
C ASP A 409 4.82 24.87 -18.77
N HIS A 410 5.05 25.42 -17.57
CA HIS A 410 5.90 24.79 -16.57
C HIS A 410 5.33 23.49 -16.04
N GLU A 411 4.02 23.42 -15.84
CA GLU A 411 3.34 22.25 -15.30
C GLU A 411 3.32 21.14 -16.35
N ALA A 412 2.98 21.46 -17.60
CA ALA A 412 2.93 20.47 -18.68
C ALA A 412 4.30 19.85 -19.00
N THR A 413 5.41 20.55 -18.74
CA THR A 413 6.78 20.07 -19.03
C THR A 413 7.51 19.53 -17.80
N ALA A 414 6.94 19.64 -16.60
CA ALA A 414 7.62 19.36 -15.34
C ALA A 414 8.25 17.96 -15.31
N GLU A 415 7.46 16.94 -15.64
CA GLU A 415 7.88 15.54 -15.62
C GLU A 415 8.94 15.25 -16.68
N SER A 416 8.81 15.83 -17.88
CA SER A 416 9.79 15.63 -18.96
C SER A 416 11.13 16.28 -18.64
N ARG A 417 11.13 17.47 -18.02
CA ARG A 417 12.36 18.14 -17.56
C ARG A 417 13.07 17.31 -16.48
N ALA A 418 12.33 16.83 -15.48
CA ALA A 418 12.87 15.97 -14.43
C ALA A 418 13.45 14.66 -14.99
N ALA A 419 12.72 13.99 -15.90
CA ALA A 419 13.20 12.79 -16.58
C ALA A 419 14.49 13.02 -17.38
N LEU A 420 14.59 14.11 -18.13
CA LEU A 420 15.80 14.49 -18.88
C LEU A 420 16.99 14.77 -17.94
N MET A 421 16.74 15.39 -16.78
CA MET A 421 17.78 15.65 -15.76
C MET A 421 18.25 14.37 -15.06
N ALA A 422 17.39 13.37 -14.90
CA ALA A 422 17.74 12.07 -14.33
C ALA A 422 18.65 11.22 -15.25
N MET A 423 18.63 11.50 -16.56
CA MET A 423 19.51 10.82 -17.53
C MET A 423 20.96 11.32 -17.44
N ARG A 424 21.93 10.50 -17.86
CA ARG A 424 23.37 10.82 -17.77
C ARG A 424 23.93 11.45 -19.06
N HIS A 425 23.20 12.38 -19.67
CA HIS A 425 23.59 13.04 -20.93
C HIS A 425 23.64 14.55 -20.75
N ILE A 426 24.84 15.13 -20.85
CA ILE A 426 25.08 16.55 -20.60
C ILE A 426 24.33 17.46 -21.58
N GLU A 427 24.13 17.01 -22.83
CA GLU A 427 23.38 17.76 -23.83
C GLU A 427 21.91 17.92 -23.46
N LEU A 428 21.32 16.91 -22.81
CA LEU A 428 19.93 16.95 -22.34
C LEU A 428 19.78 17.91 -21.17
N HIS A 429 20.75 17.91 -20.24
CA HIS A 429 20.78 18.87 -19.12
C HIS A 429 20.88 20.31 -19.62
N HIS A 430 21.73 20.55 -20.63
CA HIS A 430 21.81 21.85 -21.28
C HIS A 430 20.50 22.26 -21.96
N ALA A 431 19.80 21.34 -22.61
CA ALA A 431 18.51 21.61 -23.23
C ALA A 431 17.45 22.04 -22.18
N VAL A 432 17.39 21.34 -21.04
CA VAL A 432 16.49 21.70 -19.92
C VAL A 432 16.86 23.06 -19.34
N THR A 433 18.14 23.29 -19.04
CA THR A 433 18.62 24.56 -18.49
C THR A 433 18.32 25.73 -19.41
N ASN A 434 18.56 25.57 -20.72
CA ASN A 434 18.25 26.59 -21.72
C ASN A 434 16.74 26.85 -21.81
N TRP A 435 15.91 25.82 -21.70
CA TRP A 435 14.46 25.98 -21.68
C TRP A 435 14.01 26.77 -20.44
N GLU A 436 14.51 26.44 -19.25
CA GLU A 436 14.15 27.12 -17.99
C GLU A 436 14.63 28.58 -17.96
N GLN A 437 15.78 28.88 -18.55
CA GLN A 437 16.26 30.27 -18.69
C GLN A 437 15.38 31.10 -19.64
N ASN A 438 14.89 30.49 -20.72
CA ASN A 438 14.03 31.17 -21.69
C ASN A 438 12.56 31.25 -21.25
N ASN A 439 12.17 30.47 -20.25
CA ASN A 439 10.83 30.41 -19.69
C ASN A 439 10.95 30.49 -18.16
N PRO A 440 11.18 31.69 -17.59
CA PRO A 440 11.32 31.82 -16.14
C PRO A 440 9.97 31.62 -15.43
N HIS A 441 9.93 30.72 -14.44
CA HIS A 441 8.76 30.53 -13.58
C HIS A 441 8.68 31.66 -12.56
N GLN A 442 7.52 32.31 -12.48
CA GLN A 442 7.27 33.29 -11.43
C GLN A 442 6.83 32.54 -10.17
N SER A 443 7.66 32.55 -9.13
CA SER A 443 7.27 31.98 -7.83
C SER A 443 6.00 32.64 -7.32
N GLU A 444 5.09 31.83 -6.81
CA GLU A 444 3.88 32.33 -6.17
C GLU A 444 4.24 33.22 -4.98
N THR A 445 3.65 34.41 -4.95
CA THR A 445 3.87 35.38 -3.87
C THR A 445 2.70 35.27 -2.90
N GLY A 446 2.92 34.56 -1.80
CA GLY A 446 1.89 34.35 -0.78
C GLY A 446 2.41 33.50 0.38
N PRO A 447 1.71 33.52 1.53
CA PRO A 447 2.06 32.68 2.69
C PRO A 447 1.75 31.19 2.46
N TYR A 448 1.06 30.85 1.36
CA TYR A 448 0.67 29.49 1.00
C TYR A 448 1.21 29.15 -0.39
N ILE A 449 1.61 27.89 -0.58
CA ILE A 449 1.96 27.32 -1.89
C ILE A 449 0.73 26.63 -2.47
N THR A 450 0.47 26.78 -3.77
CA THR A 450 -0.57 25.99 -4.44
C THR A 450 -0.13 24.54 -4.60
N MET A 451 -1.09 23.67 -4.92
CA MET A 451 -0.79 22.29 -5.31
C MET A 451 0.09 22.21 -6.56
N THR A 452 -0.03 23.16 -7.48
CA THR A 452 0.81 23.25 -8.69
C THR A 452 2.26 23.56 -8.31
N GLU A 453 2.49 24.59 -7.48
CA GLU A 453 3.83 24.94 -6.99
C GLU A 453 4.46 23.78 -6.18
N MET A 454 3.68 23.14 -5.31
CA MET A 454 4.11 21.92 -4.60
C MET A 454 4.50 20.80 -5.57
N SER A 455 3.70 20.57 -6.62
CA SER A 455 3.99 19.56 -7.65
C SER A 455 5.27 19.87 -8.41
N LEU A 456 5.49 21.14 -8.76
CA LEU A 456 6.71 21.60 -9.44
C LEU A 456 7.97 21.44 -8.57
N ARG A 457 7.87 21.65 -7.26
CA ARG A 457 8.98 21.45 -6.31
C ARG A 457 9.31 19.97 -6.10
N ASN A 458 8.29 19.11 -6.10
CA ASN A 458 8.43 17.67 -5.83
C ASN A 458 8.60 16.83 -7.11
N ARG A 459 8.74 17.46 -8.29
CA ARG A 459 8.78 16.74 -9.57
C ARG A 459 9.94 15.74 -9.66
N ASP A 460 11.11 16.10 -9.16
CA ASP A 460 12.32 15.28 -9.27
C ASP A 460 12.19 14.02 -8.40
N SER A 461 11.70 14.17 -7.16
CA SER A 461 11.47 13.04 -6.26
C SER A 461 10.35 12.12 -6.75
N ARG A 462 9.28 12.68 -7.35
CA ARG A 462 8.20 11.88 -7.96
C ARG A 462 8.68 11.06 -9.16
N ILE A 463 9.46 11.67 -10.06
CA ILE A 463 10.04 10.94 -11.20
C ILE A 463 11.01 9.87 -10.73
N GLN A 464 11.88 10.17 -9.78
CA GLN A 464 12.81 9.18 -9.23
C GLN A 464 12.08 8.00 -8.59
N HIS A 465 11.04 8.28 -7.80
CA HIS A 465 10.19 7.24 -7.20
C HIS A 465 9.52 6.37 -8.26
N GLU A 466 8.92 6.98 -9.29
CA GLU A 466 8.28 6.24 -10.37
C GLU A 466 9.30 5.42 -11.18
N MET A 467 10.50 5.96 -11.41
CA MET A 467 11.59 5.23 -12.07
C MET A 467 11.98 3.99 -11.26
N GLU A 468 12.05 4.08 -9.93
CA GLU A 468 12.33 2.93 -9.05
C GLU A 468 11.24 1.86 -9.14
N GLN A 469 9.95 2.26 -9.15
CA GLN A 469 8.82 1.32 -9.31
C GLN A 469 8.83 0.62 -10.67
N LEU A 470 9.16 1.35 -11.74
CA LEU A 470 9.13 0.84 -13.11
C LEU A 470 10.41 0.14 -13.55
N HIS A 471 11.52 0.31 -12.82
CA HIS A 471 12.86 -0.07 -13.26
C HIS A 471 12.93 -1.50 -13.79
N ASP A 472 12.55 -2.48 -12.98
CA ASP A 472 12.71 -3.90 -13.31
C ASP A 472 11.85 -4.33 -14.50
N ARG A 473 10.70 -3.69 -14.72
CA ARG A 473 9.86 -3.95 -15.88
C ARG A 473 10.44 -3.29 -17.13
N VAL A 474 10.69 -1.99 -17.08
CA VAL A 474 11.01 -1.18 -18.25
C VAL A 474 12.44 -1.40 -18.74
N ILE A 475 13.40 -1.69 -17.85
CA ILE A 475 14.79 -1.93 -18.27
C ILE A 475 14.93 -3.12 -19.23
N ARG A 476 14.04 -4.11 -19.12
CA ARG A 476 13.96 -5.27 -20.03
C ARG A 476 13.52 -4.89 -21.45
N LEU A 477 12.84 -3.75 -21.61
CA LEU A 477 12.35 -3.23 -22.89
C LEU A 477 13.36 -2.31 -23.58
N ARG A 478 14.52 -2.04 -22.97
CA ARG A 478 15.53 -1.08 -23.47
C ARG A 478 16.01 -1.38 -24.90
N SER A 479 16.04 -2.66 -25.28
CA SER A 479 16.45 -3.10 -26.62
C SER A 479 15.35 -3.01 -27.68
N VAL A 480 14.10 -2.73 -27.28
CA VAL A 480 12.98 -2.59 -28.21
C VAL A 480 13.06 -1.22 -28.89
N ILE A 481 13.13 -1.22 -30.22
CA ILE A 481 13.11 0.01 -31.03
C ILE A 481 11.78 0.04 -31.80
N PRO A 482 10.86 0.96 -31.45
CA PRO A 482 9.62 1.12 -32.19
C PRO A 482 9.86 1.44 -33.68
N PRO A 483 9.09 0.84 -34.62
CA PRO A 483 9.20 1.10 -36.06
C PRO A 483 9.08 2.58 -36.44
N ASP A 484 8.16 3.29 -35.77
CA ASP A 484 7.89 4.72 -36.00
C ASP A 484 8.70 5.64 -35.07
N SER A 485 9.81 5.14 -34.54
CA SER A 485 10.71 5.94 -33.72
C SER A 485 11.21 7.16 -34.51
N PRO A 486 11.21 8.37 -33.91
CA PRO A 486 11.81 9.53 -34.53
C PRO A 486 13.26 9.20 -34.87
N LYS A 487 13.58 9.18 -36.17
CA LYS A 487 14.98 9.01 -36.60
C LYS A 487 15.80 10.11 -35.94
N PRO A 488 17.00 9.82 -35.42
CA PRO A 488 17.89 10.86 -34.96
C PRO A 488 17.99 11.89 -36.10
N PRO A 489 17.85 13.19 -35.82
CA PRO A 489 17.94 14.20 -36.85
C PRO A 489 19.23 13.92 -37.62
N SER A 490 19.09 13.59 -38.92
CA SER A 490 20.23 13.30 -39.80
C SER A 490 21.24 14.39 -39.53
N ALA A 491 22.45 14.04 -39.08
CA ALA A 491 23.44 14.96 -38.54
C ALA A 491 23.61 16.19 -39.44
N ARG A 492 22.72 17.19 -39.26
CA ARG A 492 22.92 18.52 -39.78
C ARG A 492 24.05 19.00 -38.90
N ARG A 493 25.17 19.35 -39.51
CA ARG A 493 26.25 20.06 -38.85
C ARG A 493 25.65 21.37 -38.33
N TRP A 494 25.10 21.35 -37.12
CA TRP A 494 24.87 22.56 -36.36
C TRP A 494 26.27 23.00 -35.92
N TRP A 495 26.57 24.29 -36.17
CA TRP A 495 27.86 25.00 -36.09
C TRP A 495 28.71 24.99 -37.37
N PRO A 496 28.64 26.07 -38.19
CA PRO A 496 29.84 26.58 -38.85
C PRO A 496 30.67 27.34 -37.78
N PHE A 497 31.93 26.94 -37.62
CA PHE A 497 32.95 27.83 -37.02
C PHE A 497 33.31 28.93 -38.02
#